data_AF-A0A9P9IUH7-F1
#
_entry.id   AF-A0A9P9IUH7-F1
#
_cell.length_a   1.000
_cell.length_b   1.000
_cell.length_c   1.000
_cell.angle_alpha   90.00
_cell.angle_beta   90.00
_cell.angle_gamma   90.00
#
_symmetry.space_group_name_H-M   'P 1'
#
loop_
_entity.id
_entity.type
_entity.pdbx_description
1 polymer ?
#
loop_
_entity_poly.entity_id
_entity_poly.type
_entity_poly.pdbx_seq_one_letter_code
_entity_poly.pdbx_strand_id
1 'polypeptide(L)'
;YTFALKQGLYVDATNSGSIARFANHSCEPNCKAEVWIAGRQPRIVLEATRAIDKEEPCCIDYEYFAVKESCHCGSRKCRWKEERPPIIRERLSSEAFDQLKRARTDD
;
A
#
# COMPACT_ATOMS: atom_id res chain seq x y z
N TYR A 1 0.72 10.37 5.09
CA TYR A 1 0.14 11.49 4.33
C TYR A 1 1.11 12.64 4.08
N THR A 2 2.39 12.51 4.49
CA THR A 2 3.43 13.50 4.23
C THR A 2 4.26 13.04 3.04
N PHE A 3 4.57 13.95 2.11
CA PHE A 3 5.37 13.67 0.93
C PHE A 3 6.50 14.70 0.81
N ALA A 4 7.73 14.24 0.58
CA ALA A 4 8.88 15.13 0.44
C ALA A 4 8.96 15.67 -0.99
N LEU A 5 8.97 17.00 -1.16
CA LEU A 5 9.19 17.64 -2.46
C LEU A 5 10.68 17.89 -2.74
N LYS A 6 11.40 18.29 -1.70
CA LYS A 6 12.85 18.50 -1.67
C LYS A 6 13.31 18.46 -0.22
N GLN A 7 14.62 18.45 0.00
CA GLN A 7 15.18 18.48 1.36
C GLN A 7 14.62 19.68 2.15
N GLY A 8 13.92 19.37 3.25
CA GLY A 8 13.30 20.38 4.13
C GLY A 8 11.95 20.93 3.66
N LEU A 9 11.38 20.50 2.52
CA LEU A 9 10.04 20.89 2.08
C LEU A 9 9.15 19.67 1.89
N TYR A 10 8.02 19.68 2.60
CA TYR A 10 7.06 18.59 2.62
C TYR A 10 5.65 19.10 2.32
N VAL A 11 4.86 18.25 1.67
CA VAL A 11 3.40 18.41 1.57
C VAL A 11 2.77 17.50 2.61
N ASP A 12 1.89 18.04 3.45
CA ASP A 12 1.13 17.27 4.42
C ASP A 12 -0.36 17.32 4.08
N ALA A 13 -0.92 16.17 3.70
CA ALA A 13 -2.33 16.01 3.34
C ALA A 13 -3.20 15.45 4.49
N THR A 14 -2.70 15.50 5.73
CA THR A 14 -3.40 14.94 6.91
C THR A 14 -4.77 15.60 7.09
N ASN A 15 -4.82 16.94 7.14
CA ASN A 15 -6.05 17.70 7.41
C ASN A 15 -6.75 18.20 6.13
N SER A 16 -6.02 18.37 5.03
CA SER A 16 -6.57 18.92 3.78
C SER A 16 -5.74 18.43 2.60
N GLY A 17 -6.40 17.96 1.54
CA GLY A 17 -5.73 17.44 0.35
C GLY A 17 -6.73 17.01 -0.72
N SER A 18 -6.22 16.50 -1.84
CA SER A 18 -7.04 15.92 -2.90
C SER A 18 -7.27 14.41 -2.67
N ILE A 19 -8.00 13.77 -3.59
CA ILE A 19 -8.21 12.31 -3.59
C ILE A 19 -6.90 11.51 -3.64
N ALA A 20 -5.82 12.10 -4.16
CA ALA A 20 -4.50 11.47 -4.23
C ALA A 20 -3.95 11.08 -2.85
N ARG A 21 -4.44 11.68 -1.76
CA ARG A 21 -4.05 11.32 -0.38
C ARG A 21 -4.36 9.87 -0.02
N PHE A 22 -5.28 9.23 -0.74
CA PHE A 22 -5.71 7.85 -0.51
C PHE A 22 -4.95 6.82 -1.37
N ALA A 23 -4.05 7.26 -2.26
CA ALA A 23 -3.24 6.35 -3.05
C ALA A 23 -2.32 5.56 -2.13
N ASN A 24 -2.52 4.24 -2.05
CA ASN A 24 -1.82 3.37 -1.11
C ASN A 24 -0.44 2.95 -1.62
N HIS A 25 0.31 2.30 -0.73
CA HIS A 25 1.56 1.68 -1.10
C HIS A 25 1.37 0.36 -1.87
N SER A 26 2.15 0.15 -2.93
CA SER A 26 2.45 -1.17 -3.49
C SER A 26 3.93 -1.33 -3.81
N CYS A 27 4.49 -2.53 -3.55
CA CYS A 27 5.85 -2.89 -3.98
C CYS A 27 5.93 -3.17 -5.49
N GLU A 28 4.79 -3.36 -6.15
CA GLU A 28 4.64 -3.36 -7.61
C GLU A 28 3.55 -2.33 -7.97
N PRO A 29 3.88 -1.02 -7.94
CA PRO A 29 2.91 0.05 -8.13
C PRO A 29 2.50 0.22 -9.60
N ASN A 30 1.34 0.83 -9.82
CA ASN A 30 0.82 1.21 -11.13
C ASN A 30 0.87 2.73 -11.38
N CYS A 31 1.25 3.50 -10.36
CA CYS A 31 1.53 4.92 -10.45
C CYS A 31 2.91 5.25 -9.89
N LYS A 32 3.48 6.36 -10.33
CA LYS A 32 4.63 7.03 -9.70
C LYS A 32 4.25 8.45 -9.30
N ALA A 33 4.91 8.98 -8.28
CA ALA A 33 4.72 10.35 -7.84
C ALA A 33 5.83 11.24 -8.45
N GLU A 34 5.43 12.31 -9.11
CA GLU A 34 6.32 13.25 -9.79
C GLU A 34 6.08 14.67 -9.28
N VAL A 35 7.14 15.48 -9.23
CA VAL A 35 7.03 16.90 -8.87
C VAL A 35 6.97 17.75 -10.13
N TRP A 36 5.83 18.37 -10.36
CA TRP A 36 5.60 19.24 -11.50
C TRP A 36 5.51 20.69 -11.04
N ILE A 37 5.92 21.63 -11.90
CA ILE A 37 5.76 23.05 -11.65
C ILE A 37 4.48 23.53 -12.34
N ALA A 38 3.45 23.86 -11.56
CA ALA A 38 2.23 24.48 -12.05
C ALA A 38 2.31 26.00 -11.78
N GLY A 39 2.63 26.77 -12.82
CA GLY A 39 2.89 28.21 -12.68
C GLY A 39 4.16 28.46 -11.87
N ARG A 40 4.01 28.96 -10.63
CA ARG A 40 5.14 29.24 -9.72
C ARG A 40 5.21 28.29 -8.52
N GLN A 41 4.32 27.31 -8.44
CA GLN A 41 4.23 26.42 -7.28
C GLN A 41 4.49 24.97 -7.67
N PRO A 42 5.30 24.22 -6.91
CA PRO A 42 5.43 22.79 -7.10
C PRO A 42 4.12 22.10 -6.73
N ARG A 43 3.81 21.03 -7.45
CA ARG A 43 2.67 20.13 -7.25
C ARG A 43 3.19 18.70 -7.32
N ILE A 44 2.59 17.82 -6.53
CA ILE A 44 2.81 16.37 -6.66
C ILE A 44 1.73 15.85 -7.59
N VAL A 45 2.15 15.12 -8.62
CA VAL A 45 1.26 14.49 -9.59
C VAL A 45 1.47 12.98 -9.50
N LEU A 46 0.37 12.23 -9.45
CA LEU A 46 0.42 10.78 -9.62
C LEU A 46 0.28 10.47 -11.10
N GLU A 47 1.34 9.94 -11.69
CA GLU A 47 1.41 9.56 -13.09
C GLU A 47 1.30 8.04 -13.21
N ALA A 48 0.37 7.56 -14.04
CA ALA A 48 0.23 6.13 -14.31
C ALA A 48 1.46 5.62 -15.08
N THR A 49 2.00 4.46 -14.67
CA THR A 49 3.16 3.82 -15.33
C THR A 49 2.74 2.77 -16.35
N ARG A 50 1.45 2.41 -16.35
CA ARG A 50 0.79 1.53 -17.32
C ARG A 50 -0.69 1.86 -17.40
N ALA A 51 -1.42 1.22 -18.31
CA ALA A 51 -2.88 1.25 -18.28
C ALA A 51 -3.41 0.71 -16.93
N ILE A 52 -4.44 1.36 -16.40
CA ILE A 52 -5.09 1.03 -15.13
C ILE A 52 -6.53 0.64 -15.46
N ASP A 53 -6.93 -0.54 -15.03
CA ASP A 53 -8.28 -1.04 -15.28
C ASP A 53 -9.31 -0.30 -14.43
N LYS A 54 -10.58 -0.33 -14.88
CA LYS A 54 -11.68 0.22 -14.08
C LYS A 54 -11.70 -0.45 -12.71
N GLU A 55 -11.87 0.35 -11.65
CA GLU A 55 -11.89 -0.09 -10.24
C GLU A 55 -10.54 -0.63 -9.71
N GLU A 56 -9.49 -0.64 -10.52
CA GLU A 56 -8.14 -0.94 -10.03
C GLU A 56 -7.61 0.23 -9.18
N PRO A 57 -7.18 -0.02 -7.92
CA PRO A 57 -6.64 1.03 -7.07
C PRO A 57 -5.34 1.62 -7.62
N CYS A 58 -5.21 2.96 -7.58
CA CYS A 58 -3.96 3.64 -7.86
C CYS A 58 -3.01 3.53 -6.66
N CYS A 59 -1.85 2.91 -6.86
CA CYS A 59 -0.85 2.67 -5.82
C CYS A 59 0.52 3.19 -6.25
N ILE A 60 1.29 3.71 -5.29
CA ILE A 60 2.66 4.21 -5.49
C ILE A 60 3.65 3.46 -4.60
N ASP A 61 4.94 3.56 -4.91
CA ASP A 61 5.97 3.15 -3.97
C ASP A 61 6.17 4.25 -2.91
N TYR A 62 6.03 3.91 -1.63
CA TYR A 62 6.24 4.85 -0.52
C TYR A 62 7.72 4.97 -0.15
N GLU A 63 8.57 4.14 -0.75
CA GLU A 63 9.94 3.92 -0.31
C GLU A 63 10.02 3.33 1.12
N TYR A 64 11.19 2.81 1.47
CA TYR A 64 11.39 2.07 2.72
C TYR A 64 11.06 2.87 3.98
N PHE A 65 11.39 4.16 4.00
CA PHE A 65 11.30 4.98 5.21
C PHE A 65 9.87 5.32 5.62
N ALA A 66 8.89 5.21 4.72
CA ALA A 66 7.51 5.58 5.00
C ALA A 66 6.62 4.38 5.39
N VAL A 67 7.09 3.15 5.19
CA VAL A 67 6.37 1.94 5.61
C VAL A 67 6.88 1.51 6.99
N LYS A 68 6.25 2.03 8.04
CA LYS A 68 6.56 1.71 9.44
C LYS A 68 5.88 0.44 9.96
N GLU A 69 4.84 -0.01 9.28
CA GLU A 69 4.04 -1.19 9.62
C GLU A 69 4.18 -2.27 8.54
N SER A 70 3.60 -3.44 8.78
CA SER A 70 3.60 -4.54 7.81
C SER A 70 2.92 -4.14 6.50
N CYS A 71 3.52 -4.53 5.37
CA CYS A 71 2.98 -4.19 4.06
C CYS A 71 1.94 -5.22 3.60
N HIS A 72 0.73 -4.75 3.34
CA HIS A 72 -0.39 -5.56 2.86
C HIS A 72 -0.69 -5.37 1.36
N CYS A 73 0.28 -4.93 0.56
CA CYS A 73 0.06 -4.61 -0.86
C CYS A 73 -0.33 -5.81 -1.76
N GLY A 74 -0.22 -7.04 -1.27
CA GLY A 74 -0.58 -8.25 -2.04
C GLY A 74 0.41 -8.64 -3.16
N SER A 75 1.41 -7.82 -3.47
CA SER A 75 2.42 -8.15 -4.49
C SER A 75 3.23 -9.40 -4.11
N ARG A 76 3.48 -10.28 -5.10
CA ARG A 76 4.37 -11.43 -4.94
C ARG A 76 5.79 -11.01 -4.57
N LYS A 77 6.21 -9.85 -5.07
CA LYS A 77 7.49 -9.19 -4.81
C LYS A 77 7.43 -8.17 -3.66
N CYS A 78 6.45 -8.29 -2.76
CA CYS A 78 6.38 -7.44 -1.56
C CYS A 78 7.70 -7.51 -0.76
N ARG A 79 8.29 -6.34 -0.49
CA ARG A 79 9.56 -6.17 0.22
C ARG A 79 9.43 -6.23 1.74
N TRP A 80 8.22 -6.00 2.25
CA TRP A 80 7.93 -5.87 3.68
C TRP A 80 6.79 -6.79 4.10
N LYS A 81 6.84 -8.03 3.61
CA LYS A 81 5.92 -9.06 4.09
C LYS A 81 6.06 -9.11 5.60
N GLU A 82 4.94 -9.10 6.29
CA GLU A 82 4.90 -9.60 7.65
C GLU A 82 5.61 -10.96 7.61
N GLU A 83 6.69 -11.13 8.37
CA GLU A 83 7.11 -12.49 8.69
C GLU A 83 5.91 -13.08 9.41
N ARG A 84 5.06 -13.79 8.67
CA ARG A 84 4.12 -14.71 9.30
C ARG A 84 5.04 -15.61 10.11
N PRO A 85 4.97 -15.62 11.44
CA PRO A 85 5.68 -16.66 12.17
C PRO A 85 5.31 -17.97 11.48
N PRO A 86 6.27 -18.88 11.23
CA PRO A 86 5.95 -20.16 10.63
C PRO A 86 4.74 -20.67 11.39
N ILE A 87 3.67 -21.01 10.68
CA ILE A 87 2.53 -21.68 11.32
C ILE A 87 3.17 -22.90 11.96
N ILE A 88 3.42 -22.86 13.26
CA ILE A 88 3.90 -24.02 13.98
C ILE A 88 2.77 -25.01 13.76
N ARG A 89 3.01 -26.02 12.93
CA ARG A 89 2.11 -27.15 12.64
C ARG A 89 1.93 -28.06 13.86
N GLU A 90 2.24 -27.55 15.04
CA GLU A 90 1.90 -28.08 16.35
C GLU A 90 1.10 -26.93 16.98
N ARG A 91 -0.23 -26.94 17.08
CA ARG A 91 -0.97 -27.90 17.90
C ARG A 91 -2.48 -27.61 17.79
N LEU A 92 -3.01 -27.42 16.58
CA LEU A 92 -4.46 -27.52 16.42
C LEU A 92 -4.78 -29.01 16.27
N SER A 93 -5.55 -29.55 17.22
CA SER A 93 -6.13 -30.87 17.04
C SER A 93 -6.92 -30.88 15.72
N SER A 94 -6.95 -32.04 15.06
CA SER A 94 -7.72 -32.27 13.84
C SER A 94 -9.16 -31.75 13.96
N GLU A 95 -9.75 -31.81 15.16
CA GLU A 95 -11.08 -31.28 15.46
C GLU A 95 -11.20 -29.76 15.33
N ALA A 96 -10.20 -28.98 15.80
CA ALA A 96 -10.23 -27.53 15.70
C ALA A 96 -10.10 -27.04 14.25
N PHE A 97 -9.36 -27.80 13.42
CA PHE A 97 -9.21 -27.50 12.00
C PHE A 97 -10.49 -27.83 11.21
N ASP A 98 -11.17 -28.92 11.56
CA ASP A 98 -12.44 -29.30 10.93
C ASP A 98 -13.60 -28.36 11.32
N GLN A 99 -13.61 -27.85 12.55
CA GLN A 99 -14.58 -26.84 12.99
C GLN A 99 -14.45 -25.51 12.22
N LEU A 100 -13.22 -25.04 11.99
CA LEU A 100 -12.96 -23.83 11.22
C LEU A 100 -13.29 -23.96 9.72
N LYS A 101 -13.14 -25.16 9.15
CA LYS A 101 -13.57 -25.42 7.77
C LYS A 101 -15.09 -25.38 7.61
N ARG A 102 -15.84 -25.94 8.57
CA ARG A 102 -17.30 -25.93 8.54
C ARG A 102 -17.88 -24.53 8.75
N ALA A 103 -17.27 -23.73 9.62
CA ALA A 103 -17.70 -22.35 9.87
C ALA A 103 -17.50 -21.40 8.67
N ARG A 104 -16.80 -21.84 7.61
CA ARG A 104 -16.49 -21.02 6.42
C ARG A 104 -17.31 -21.42 5.18
N THR A 105 -18.17 -22.43 5.28
CA THR A 105 -19.00 -22.92 4.16
C THR A 105 -20.47 -22.49 4.25
N ASP A 106 -20.84 -21.67 5.24
CA ASP A 106 -22.22 -21.23 5.48
C ASP A 106 -22.46 -19.76 5.11
N ASP A 107 -21.86 -19.27 4.01
CA ASP A 107 -22.25 -18.03 3.30
C ASP A 107 -22.45 -18.32 1.80
#